data_AF-A0A949AYN5-F1
#
_entry.id   AF-A0A949AYN5-F1
#
_cell.length_a   1.000
_cell.length_b   1.000
_cell.length_c   1.000
_cell.angle_alpha   90.00
_cell.angle_beta   90.00
_cell.angle_gamma   90.00
#
_symmetry.space_group_name_H-M   'P 1'
#
loop_
_entity.id
_entity.type
_entity.pdbx_description
1 polymer ?
#
loop_
_entity_poly.entity_id
_entity_poly.type
_entity_poly.pdbx_seq_one_letter_code
_entity_poly.pdbx_strand_id
1 'polypeptide(L)' 'MLVENWMSKDVITVDVNDSMQYATRLLKEHNIRGLPVMEKGKLVGVVTDRDLKRASAS' A
#
# COMPACT_ATOMS: atom_id res chain seq x y z
N MET A 1 -21.77 -0.77 16.23
CA MET A 1 -21.10 -0.55 14.93
C MET A 1 -19.75 -1.26 14.98
N LEU A 2 -19.54 -2.27 14.13
CA LEU A 2 -18.32 -3.08 14.13
C LEU A 2 -17.50 -2.80 12.87
N VAL A 3 -16.18 -2.70 12.99
CA VAL A 3 -15.27 -2.40 11.86
C VAL A 3 -15.37 -3.46 10.75
N GLU A 4 -15.59 -4.72 11.13
CA GLU A 4 -15.73 -5.85 10.20
C GLU A 4 -16.84 -5.64 9.15
N ASN A 5 -17.84 -4.82 9.47
CA ASN A 5 -18.97 -4.53 8.57
C ASN A 5 -18.67 -3.46 7.53
N TRP A 6 -17.52 -2.77 7.63
CA TRP A 6 -17.15 -1.63 6.77
C TRP A 6 -15.78 -1.78 6.12
N MET A 7 -14.94 -2.70 6.60
CA MET A 7 -13.59 -2.91 6.08
C MET A 7 -13.58 -3.69 4.76
N SER A 8 -12.62 -3.39 3.91
CA SER A 8 -12.26 -4.27 2.79
C SER A 8 -11.49 -5.49 3.31
N LYS A 9 -11.86 -6.69 2.88
CA LYS A 9 -11.24 -7.94 3.33
C LYS A 9 -10.01 -8.31 2.49
N ASP A 10 -10.15 -8.23 1.17
CA ASP A 10 -9.08 -8.54 0.23
C ASP A 10 -8.29 -7.27 -0.08
N VAL A 11 -7.26 -7.03 0.72
CA VAL A 11 -6.40 -5.86 0.59
C VAL A 11 -5.19 -6.16 -0.28
N ILE A 12 -4.82 -5.18 -1.10
CA ILE A 12 -3.64 -5.25 -1.96
C ILE A 12 -2.45 -4.78 -1.15
N THR A 13 -1.39 -5.57 -1.15
CA THR A 13 -0.17 -5.33 -0.38
C THR A 13 1.06 -5.32 -1.27
N VAL A 14 2.16 -4.77 -0.76
CA VAL A 14 3.49 -4.86 -1.37
C VAL A 14 4.47 -5.51 -0.40
N ASP A 15 5.50 -6.17 -0.91
CA ASP A 15 6.62 -6.63 -0.10
C ASP A 15 7.58 -5.46 0.21
N VAL A 16 8.29 -5.52 1.33
CA VAL A 16 9.29 -4.52 1.71
C VAL A 16 10.40 -4.33 0.65
N ASN A 17 10.63 -5.35 -0.19
CA ASN A 17 11.62 -5.31 -1.26
C ASN A 17 11.06 -4.84 -2.62
N ASP A 18 9.75 -4.58 -2.72
CA ASP A 18 9.15 -4.07 -3.95
C ASP A 18 9.59 -2.64 -4.26
N SER A 19 9.75 -2.34 -5.55
CA SER A 19 10.14 -1.00 -5.99
C SER A 19 9.04 0.04 -5.75
N MET A 20 9.44 1.29 -5.49
CA MET A 20 8.49 2.42 -5.35
C MET A 20 7.65 2.62 -6.62
N GLN A 21 8.21 2.35 -7.80
CA GLN A 21 7.51 2.43 -9.08
C GLN A 21 6.39 1.39 -9.15
N TYR A 22 6.63 0.17 -8.69
CA TYR A 22 5.63 -0.88 -8.63
C TYR A 22 4.50 -0.53 -7.64
N ALA A 23 4.85 -0.07 -6.44
CA ALA A 23 3.86 0.39 -5.47
C ALA A 23 3.00 1.54 -6.04
N THR A 24 3.62 2.51 -6.71
CA THR A 24 2.91 3.62 -7.38
C THR A 24 1.98 3.13 -8.49
N ARG A 25 2.40 2.11 -9.25
CA ARG A 25 1.57 1.50 -10.29
C ARG A 25 0.32 0.85 -9.69
N LEU A 26 0.49 0.06 -8.63
CA LEU A 26 -0.63 -0.60 -7.94
C LEU A 26 -1.65 0.40 -7.39
N LEU A 27 -1.18 1.49 -6.77
CA LEU A 27 -2.08 2.55 -6.27
C LEU A 27 -2.98 3.10 -7.40
N LYS A 28 -2.40 3.35 -8.58
CA LYS A 28 -3.13 3.86 -9.75
C LYS A 28 -4.06 2.82 -10.35
N GLU A 29 -3.56 1.60 -10.56
CA GLU A 29 -4.30 0.50 -11.19
C GLU A 29 -5.55 0.13 -10.39
N HIS A 30 -5.44 0.11 -9.07
CA HIS A 30 -6.54 -0.26 -8.18
C HIS A 30 -7.31 0.94 -7.62
N ASN A 31 -6.98 2.16 -8.04
CA ASN A 31 -7.61 3.40 -7.58
C ASN A 31 -7.67 3.53 -6.03
N ILE A 32 -6.59 3.15 -5.37
CA ILE A 32 -6.41 3.23 -3.91
C ILE A 32 -5.29 4.21 -3.55
N ARG A 33 -5.27 4.67 -2.31
CA ARG A 33 -4.35 5.73 -1.85
C ARG A 33 -3.29 5.25 -0.86
N GLY A 34 -3.37 4.00 -0.40
CA GLY A 34 -2.44 3.41 0.54
C GLY A 34 -2.29 1.91 0.34
N LEU A 35 -1.11 1.41 0.66
CA LEU A 35 -0.74 0.00 0.59
C LEU A 35 -0.11 -0.43 1.92
N PRO A 36 -0.58 -1.52 2.53
CA PRO A 36 0.16 -2.21 3.58
C PRO A 36 1.46 -2.80 3.00
N VAL A 37 2.56 -2.62 3.74
CA VAL A 37 3.88 -3.18 3.42
C VAL A 37 4.10 -4.41 4.28
N MET A 38 4.37 -5.53 3.62
CA MET A 38 4.53 -6.84 4.25
C MET A 38 5.99 -7.29 4.20
N GLU A 39 6.43 -8.03 5.22
CA GLU A 39 7.69 -8.76 5.21
C GLU A 39 7.44 -10.14 5.82
N LYS A 40 7.69 -11.21 5.06
CA LYS A 40 7.53 -12.60 5.53
C LYS A 40 6.18 -12.87 6.21
N GLY A 41 5.10 -12.34 5.62
CA GLY A 41 3.73 -12.50 6.12
C GLY A 41 3.36 -11.60 7.30
N LYS A 42 4.24 -10.69 7.73
CA LYS A 42 3.97 -9.71 8.79
C LYS A 42 3.79 -8.32 8.21
N LEU A 43 2.85 -7.56 8.75
CA LEU A 43 2.71 -6.14 8.46
C LEU A 43 3.86 -5.36 9.11
N VAL A 44 4.67 -4.69 8.30
CA VAL A 44 5.81 -3.89 8.77
C VAL A 44 5.63 -2.39 8.57
N GLY A 45 4.64 -1.98 7.77
CA GLY A 45 4.36 -0.57 7.57
C GLY A 45 3.18 -0.31 6.66
N VAL A 46 2.95 0.96 6.38
CA VAL A 46 1.96 1.45 5.41
C VAL A 46 2.61 2.57 4.63
N VAL A 47 2.45 2.56 3.31
CA VAL A 47 2.86 3.65 2.43
C VAL A 47 1.65 4.22 1.73
N THR A 48 1.63 5.55 1.56
CA THR A 48 0.58 6.24 0.82
C THR A 48 1.09 6.81 -0.49
N ASP A 49 0.19 7.14 -1.40
CA ASP A 49 0.50 7.89 -2.63
C ASP A 49 1.28 9.19 -2.32
N ARG A 50 1.01 9.84 -1.18
CA ARG A 50 1.72 11.04 -0.75
C ARG A 50 3.16 10.75 -0.35
N ASP A 51 3.40 9.63 0.35
CA ASP A 51 4.74 9.23 0.77
C ASP A 51 5.61 8.91 -0.44
N LEU A 52 5.08 8.14 -1.40
CA LEU A 52 5.78 7.80 -2.63
C LEU A 52 6.10 9.03 -3.48
N LYS A 53 5.15 9.98 -3.60
CA LYS A 53 5.38 11.26 -4.29
C LYS A 53 6.46 12.09 -3.62
N ARG A 54 6.50 12.12 -2.29
CA ARG A 54 7.52 12.87 -1.53
C ARG A 54 8.91 12.25 -1.65
N ALA A 55 8.99 10.92 -1.74
CA ALA A 55 10.25 10.19 -1.87
C ALA A 55 10.80 10.19 -3.31
N SER A 56 9.94 10.44 -4.30
CA SER A 56 10.35 10.54 -5.69
C SER A 56 11.12 11.84 -5.90
N ALA A 57 12.43 11.74 -6.15
CA ALA A 57 13.25 12.85 -6.62
C ALA A 57 12.90 13.13 -8.09
N SER A 58 11.83 13.88 -8.31
CA SER A 58 11.59 14.63 -9.54
C SER A 58 11.88 16.10 -9.28
#